data_AF-A0A3M0NHR3-F1
#
_entry.id   AF-A0A3M0NHR3-F1
#
_cell.length_a   1.000
_cell.length_b   1.000
_cell.length_c   1.000
_cell.angle_alpha   90.00
_cell.angle_beta   90.00
_cell.angle_gamma   90.00
#
_symmetry.space_group_name_H-M   'P 1'
#
loop_
_entity.id
_entity.type
_entity.pdbx_description
1 polymer ?
#
loop_
_entity_poly.entity_id
_entity_poly.type
_entity_poly.pdbx_seq_one_letter_code
_entity_poly.pdbx_strand_id
1 'polypeptide(L)'
;MKKSSKLMVISTAVSLFTLATGTIATALVNASTKNNQENITQIDQIATKQLNRAGYVFRLSSNSLMNPMYKQAEQVEKYSEAYVEQLVVNKVLFKVIEVNSLNKHIMVHIIDQSGKYQGWVSLLTGIYNVKALKRNLKPLVKAEFEVMRIKDSQGKKAALKELIKVEQEIKRLPKRNKEIGENSLLELQRWLNHGNYQFIPSLMIGQY
;
A
#
# COMPACT_ATOMS: atom_id res chain seq x y z
N MET A 1 -30.34 -88.24 11.54
CA MET A 1 -29.51 -88.52 10.34
C MET A 1 -29.41 -87.28 9.47
N LYS A 2 -28.26 -86.59 9.48
CA LYS A 2 -27.56 -86.06 8.31
C LYS A 2 -26.22 -85.52 8.80
N LYS A 3 -25.17 -86.25 8.44
CA LYS A 3 -23.76 -85.89 8.57
C LYS A 3 -23.44 -84.84 7.51
N SER A 4 -22.54 -83.90 7.78
CA SER A 4 -21.31 -83.74 6.99
C SER A 4 -20.48 -82.57 7.49
N SER A 5 -19.22 -82.91 7.73
CA SER A 5 -18.10 -82.06 8.12
C SER A 5 -17.49 -81.31 6.93
N LYS A 6 -16.85 -80.17 7.26
CA LYS A 6 -15.59 -79.58 6.73
C LYS A 6 -15.30 -79.60 5.22
N LEU A 7 -14.99 -78.41 4.68
CA LEU A 7 -13.81 -78.21 3.83
C LEU A 7 -13.27 -76.77 3.95
N MET A 8 -11.96 -76.66 3.76
CA MET A 8 -11.04 -75.64 4.26
C MET A 8 -10.26 -75.04 3.07
N VAL A 9 -10.13 -73.70 3.04
CA VAL A 9 -9.02 -72.84 2.55
C VAL A 9 -8.65 -72.83 1.05
N ILE A 10 -8.46 -71.62 0.49
CA ILE A 10 -7.24 -71.04 -0.15
C ILE A 10 -7.59 -69.59 -0.56
N SER A 11 -7.16 -68.58 0.21
CA SER A 11 -6.08 -67.62 -0.14
C SER A 11 -6.20 -66.95 -1.52
N THR A 12 -6.50 -65.65 -1.53
CA THR A 12 -5.81 -64.67 -2.38
C THR A 12 -5.89 -63.30 -1.68
N ALA A 13 -4.79 -62.93 -1.02
CA ALA A 13 -4.58 -61.56 -0.57
C ALA A 13 -4.27 -60.71 -1.81
N VAL A 14 -5.18 -59.80 -2.17
CA VAL A 14 -4.87 -58.75 -3.16
C VAL A 14 -4.30 -57.57 -2.38
N SER A 15 -2.97 -57.48 -2.37
CA SER A 15 -2.23 -56.32 -1.88
C SER A 15 -2.43 -55.16 -2.86
N LEU A 16 -3.37 -54.27 -2.57
CA LEU A 16 -3.44 -52.96 -3.25
C LEU A 16 -2.34 -52.07 -2.69
N PHE A 17 -1.19 -52.07 -3.36
CA PHE A 17 -0.23 -50.97 -3.29
C PHE A 17 -0.87 -49.76 -3.96
N THR A 18 -1.52 -48.90 -3.17
CA THR A 18 -1.89 -47.57 -3.65
C THR A 18 -0.66 -46.67 -3.50
N LEU A 19 -0.11 -46.29 -4.64
CA LEU A 19 0.97 -45.32 -4.79
C LEU A 19 0.62 -44.03 -4.06
N ALA A 20 1.34 -43.72 -2.98
CA ALA A 20 1.34 -42.40 -2.36
C ALA A 20 2.04 -41.42 -3.33
N THR A 21 1.27 -40.86 -4.26
CA THR A 21 1.71 -39.68 -5.03
C THR A 21 1.39 -38.45 -4.21
N GLY A 22 2.44 -37.68 -3.91
CA GLY A 22 2.47 -36.71 -2.83
C GLY A 22 1.53 -35.52 -3.03
N THR A 23 0.68 -35.27 -2.03
CA THR A 23 -0.06 -34.03 -1.79
C THR A 23 0.80 -32.97 -1.07
N ILE A 24 2.11 -32.97 -1.30
CA ILE A 24 3.04 -32.05 -0.61
C ILE A 24 3.08 -30.67 -1.28
N ALA A 25 2.67 -30.57 -2.55
CA ALA A 25 2.74 -29.30 -3.30
C ALA A 25 1.62 -28.30 -2.94
N THR A 26 0.40 -28.73 -2.63
CA THR A 26 -0.73 -27.82 -2.38
C THR A 26 -0.72 -27.20 -0.98
N ALA A 27 -0.27 -27.93 0.03
CA ALA A 27 -0.19 -27.42 1.41
C ALA A 27 0.91 -26.37 1.59
N LEU A 28 2.07 -26.55 0.95
CA LEU A 28 3.18 -25.59 0.99
C LEU A 28 2.88 -24.29 0.22
N VAL A 29 2.19 -24.38 -0.92
CA VAL A 29 1.74 -23.21 -1.67
C VAL A 29 0.70 -22.43 -0.86
N ASN A 30 -0.32 -23.10 -0.29
CA ASN A 30 -1.33 -22.43 0.53
C ASN A 30 -0.76 -21.78 1.81
N ALA A 31 0.18 -22.42 2.50
CA ALA A 31 0.80 -21.86 3.70
C ALA A 31 1.66 -20.63 3.37
N SER A 32 2.40 -20.65 2.26
CA SER A 32 3.20 -19.51 1.80
C SER A 32 2.31 -18.34 1.33
N THR A 33 1.24 -18.61 0.58
CA THR A 33 0.29 -17.58 0.14
C THR A 33 -0.46 -16.95 1.31
N LYS A 34 -0.88 -17.73 2.30
CA LYS A 34 -1.56 -17.23 3.50
C LYS A 34 -0.65 -16.29 4.32
N ASN A 35 0.60 -16.69 4.57
CA ASN A 35 1.56 -15.85 5.30
C ASN A 35 1.88 -14.56 4.54
N ASN A 36 2.02 -14.62 3.22
CA ASN A 36 2.26 -13.44 2.39
C ASN A 36 1.06 -12.48 2.40
N GLN A 37 -0.17 -13.00 2.36
CA GLN A 37 -1.39 -12.20 2.37
C GLN A 37 -1.66 -11.56 3.73
N GLU A 38 -1.39 -12.27 4.84
CA GLU A 38 -1.45 -11.70 6.19
C GLU A 38 -0.44 -10.57 6.38
N ASN A 39 0.79 -10.74 5.88
CA ASN A 39 1.83 -9.71 5.92
C ASN A 39 1.45 -8.46 5.09
N ILE A 40 0.89 -8.63 3.89
CA ILE A 40 0.41 -7.51 3.06
C ILE A 40 -0.73 -6.77 3.77
N THR A 41 -1.68 -7.50 4.34
CA THR A 41 -2.81 -6.91 5.06
C THR A 41 -2.34 -6.05 6.25
N GLN A 42 -1.33 -6.52 7.00
CA GLN A 42 -0.74 -5.74 8.09
C GLN A 42 -0.04 -4.47 7.59
N ILE A 43 0.71 -4.56 6.48
CA ILE A 43 1.38 -3.41 5.87
C ILE A 43 0.34 -2.36 5.42
N ASP A 44 -0.72 -2.79 4.74
CA ASP A 44 -1.79 -1.94 4.27
C ASP A 44 -2.53 -1.25 5.42
N GLN A 45 -2.73 -1.94 6.55
CA GLN A 45 -3.29 -1.34 7.76
C GLN A 45 -2.39 -0.25 8.36
N ILE A 46 -1.08 -0.45 8.37
CA ILE A 46 -0.13 0.57 8.87
C ILE A 46 -0.13 1.78 7.93
N ALA A 47 -0.07 1.56 6.62
CA ALA A 47 -0.16 2.61 5.62
C ALA A 47 -1.48 3.38 5.72
N THR A 48 -2.59 2.67 5.87
CA THR A 48 -3.92 3.26 6.09
C THR A 48 -3.91 4.20 7.30
N LYS A 49 -3.37 3.74 8.45
CA LYS A 49 -3.28 4.58 9.65
C LYS A 49 -2.42 5.83 9.43
N GLN A 50 -1.30 5.70 8.69
CA GLN A 50 -0.44 6.84 8.35
C GLN A 50 -1.20 7.86 7.49
N LEU A 51 -1.79 7.43 6.39
CA LEU A 51 -2.47 8.32 5.44
C LEU A 51 -3.78 8.90 6.00
N ASN A 52 -4.49 8.16 6.83
CA ASN A 52 -5.69 8.66 7.50
C ASN A 52 -5.39 9.82 8.45
N ARG A 53 -4.26 9.75 9.19
CA ARG A 53 -3.80 10.82 10.09
C ARG A 53 -3.44 12.11 9.36
N ALA A 54 -3.04 12.03 8.07
CA ALA A 54 -2.75 13.22 7.28
C ALA A 54 -3.99 14.11 7.07
N GLY A 55 -5.20 13.53 7.13
CA GLY A 55 -6.49 14.23 7.08
C GLY A 55 -6.92 14.62 5.66
N TYR A 56 -7.78 15.63 5.57
CA TYR A 56 -8.29 16.16 4.29
C TYR A 56 -7.26 17.06 3.61
N VAL A 57 -6.20 16.44 3.09
CA VAL A 57 -5.04 17.13 2.50
C VAL A 57 -4.70 16.65 1.10
N PHE A 58 -5.42 15.65 0.60
CA PHE A 58 -5.18 15.09 -0.72
C PHE A 58 -6.10 15.71 -1.75
N ARG A 59 -5.58 15.93 -2.94
CA ARG A 59 -6.36 16.26 -4.14
C ARG A 59 -6.04 15.26 -5.23
N LEU A 60 -7.00 15.06 -6.13
CA LEU A 60 -6.75 14.33 -7.36
C LEU A 60 -5.69 15.06 -8.20
N SER A 61 -4.70 14.32 -8.67
CA SER A 61 -3.68 14.81 -9.60
C SER A 61 -4.33 15.19 -10.93
N SER A 62 -3.77 16.16 -11.67
CA SER A 62 -4.20 16.39 -13.07
C SER A 62 -3.94 15.17 -13.95
N ASN A 63 -2.97 14.32 -13.58
CA ASN A 63 -2.72 13.04 -14.22
C ASN A 63 -3.81 12.01 -13.91
N SER A 64 -4.82 12.32 -13.08
CA SER A 64 -5.98 11.44 -12.86
C SER A 64 -6.86 11.29 -14.10
N LEU A 65 -6.72 12.15 -15.10
CA LEU A 65 -7.34 11.91 -16.41
C LEU A 65 -6.67 10.73 -17.14
N MET A 66 -5.38 10.48 -16.86
CA MET A 66 -4.66 9.29 -17.34
C MET A 66 -4.65 8.14 -16.31
N ASN A 67 -5.08 8.40 -15.07
CA ASN A 67 -5.14 7.44 -13.96
C ASN A 67 -6.56 7.41 -13.39
N PRO A 68 -7.40 6.44 -13.80
CA PRO A 68 -8.82 6.46 -13.49
C PRO A 68 -9.11 6.43 -11.99
N MET A 69 -10.24 7.02 -11.62
CA MET A 69 -10.86 6.80 -10.34
C MET A 69 -11.83 5.62 -10.47
N TYR A 70 -11.73 4.66 -9.57
CA TYR A 70 -12.50 3.42 -9.60
C TYR A 70 -13.52 3.38 -8.47
N LYS A 71 -14.59 2.61 -8.65
CA LYS A 71 -15.57 2.33 -7.60
C LYS A 71 -15.06 1.28 -6.62
N GLN A 72 -14.14 0.41 -7.04
CA GLN A 72 -13.53 -0.65 -6.23
C GLN A 72 -12.01 -0.75 -6.46
N ALA A 73 -11.29 -1.36 -5.52
CA ALA A 73 -9.84 -1.47 -5.55
C ALA A 73 -9.33 -2.35 -6.71
N GLU A 74 -10.13 -3.33 -7.12
CA GLU A 74 -9.86 -4.31 -8.19
C GLU A 74 -9.92 -3.69 -9.59
N GLN A 75 -10.26 -2.40 -9.70
CA GLN A 75 -10.27 -1.65 -10.95
C GLN A 75 -11.31 -2.13 -11.98
N VAL A 76 -12.38 -2.77 -11.52
CA VAL A 76 -13.42 -3.34 -12.39
C VAL A 76 -14.30 -2.24 -13.01
N GLU A 77 -14.66 -1.22 -12.22
CA GLU A 77 -15.55 -0.15 -12.67
C GLU A 77 -14.96 1.23 -12.42
N LYS A 78 -14.94 2.06 -13.47
CA LYS A 78 -14.40 3.42 -13.46
C LYS A 78 -15.52 4.44 -13.33
N TYR A 79 -15.24 5.55 -12.66
CA TYR A 79 -16.05 6.77 -12.81
C TYR A 79 -15.81 7.39 -14.20
N SER A 80 -16.77 8.19 -14.68
CA SER A 80 -16.60 8.91 -15.94
C SER A 80 -15.52 9.98 -15.84
N GLU A 81 -14.82 10.24 -16.95
CA GLU A 81 -13.76 11.25 -17.00
C GLU A 81 -14.29 12.64 -16.62
N ALA A 82 -15.45 13.03 -17.14
CA ALA A 82 -16.09 14.31 -16.82
C ALA A 82 -16.38 14.46 -15.30
N TYR A 83 -16.76 13.37 -14.62
CA TYR A 83 -16.97 13.40 -13.18
C TYR A 83 -15.64 13.62 -12.45
N VAL A 84 -14.58 12.89 -12.83
CA VAL A 84 -13.24 13.02 -12.22
C VAL A 84 -12.66 14.41 -12.49
N GLU A 85 -12.82 14.95 -13.69
CA GLU A 85 -12.37 16.28 -14.08
C GLU A 85 -13.00 17.36 -13.20
N GLN A 86 -14.31 17.27 -12.93
CA GLN A 86 -14.98 18.21 -12.03
C GLN A 86 -14.37 18.21 -10.63
N LEU A 87 -14.00 17.05 -10.10
CA LEU A 87 -13.36 16.96 -8.79
C LEU A 87 -11.97 17.62 -8.77
N VAL A 88 -11.21 17.48 -9.86
CA VAL A 88 -9.90 18.13 -10.05
C VAL A 88 -10.07 19.66 -10.15
N VAL A 89 -10.96 20.13 -11.02
CA VAL A 89 -11.24 21.57 -11.25
C VAL A 89 -11.74 22.23 -9.96
N ASN A 90 -12.65 21.57 -9.24
CA ASN A 90 -13.18 22.05 -7.98
C ASN A 90 -12.20 21.92 -6.81
N LYS A 91 -11.02 21.32 -7.03
CA LYS A 91 -9.95 21.19 -6.03
C LYS A 91 -10.42 20.52 -4.73
N VAL A 92 -11.31 19.53 -4.86
CA VAL A 92 -11.92 18.81 -3.74
C VAL A 92 -10.85 18.17 -2.87
N LEU A 93 -10.95 18.37 -1.55
CA LEU A 93 -10.03 17.79 -0.58
C LEU A 93 -10.54 16.44 -0.10
N PHE A 94 -9.65 15.46 -0.12
CA PHE A 94 -9.93 14.10 0.30
C PHE A 94 -9.04 13.67 1.47
N LYS A 95 -9.58 12.76 2.27
CA LYS A 95 -8.84 11.94 3.23
C LYS A 95 -8.71 10.52 2.66
N VAL A 96 -7.58 9.87 2.90
CA VAL A 96 -7.43 8.42 2.65
C VAL A 96 -8.02 7.65 3.83
N ILE A 97 -8.95 6.73 3.56
CA ILE A 97 -9.57 5.88 4.58
C ILE A 97 -9.10 4.43 4.52
N GLU A 98 -8.52 4.02 3.39
CA GLU A 98 -8.06 2.65 3.18
C GLU A 98 -6.93 2.62 2.15
N VAL A 99 -5.99 1.69 2.34
CA VAL A 99 -4.93 1.32 1.40
C VAL A 99 -5.15 -0.14 1.05
N ASN A 100 -5.07 -0.48 -0.24
CA ASN A 100 -5.15 -1.85 -0.71
C ASN A 100 -4.08 -2.11 -1.78
N SER A 101 -3.20 -3.06 -1.48
CA SER A 101 -2.11 -3.47 -2.36
C SER A 101 -2.47 -4.73 -3.14
N LEU A 102 -3.15 -4.56 -4.28
CA LEU A 102 -3.54 -5.65 -5.18
C LEU A 102 -2.60 -5.73 -6.39
N ASN A 103 -2.12 -6.93 -6.73
CA ASN A 103 -1.41 -7.20 -7.99
C ASN A 103 -0.33 -6.16 -8.35
N LYS A 104 0.50 -5.78 -7.36
CA LYS A 104 1.58 -4.78 -7.46
C LYS A 104 1.15 -3.32 -7.64
N HIS A 105 -0.14 -3.04 -7.57
CA HIS A 105 -0.71 -1.69 -7.60
C HIS A 105 -1.15 -1.31 -6.19
N ILE A 106 -0.78 -0.11 -5.74
CA ILE A 106 -1.20 0.39 -4.43
C ILE A 106 -2.32 1.39 -4.66
N MET A 107 -3.53 0.95 -4.34
CA MET A 107 -4.73 1.76 -4.45
C MET A 107 -5.08 2.34 -3.09
N VAL A 108 -5.64 3.53 -3.08
CA VAL A 108 -6.18 4.18 -1.89
C VAL A 108 -7.63 4.53 -2.08
N HIS A 109 -8.44 4.22 -1.08
CA HIS A 109 -9.80 4.71 -1.00
C HIS A 109 -9.78 6.10 -0.41
N ILE A 110 -10.23 7.07 -1.20
CA ILE A 110 -10.35 8.47 -0.81
C ILE A 110 -11.82 8.85 -0.59
N ILE A 111 -12.06 9.76 0.36
CA ILE A 111 -13.39 10.31 0.67
C ILE A 111 -13.29 11.80 0.98
N ASP A 112 -14.23 12.59 0.48
CA ASP A 112 -14.33 14.01 0.80
C ASP A 112 -15.01 14.25 2.16
N GLN A 113 -15.02 15.50 2.63
CA GLN A 113 -15.59 15.83 3.94
C GLN A 113 -17.10 15.55 4.05
N SER A 114 -17.84 15.62 2.94
CA SER A 114 -19.27 15.34 2.93
C SER A 114 -19.59 13.85 2.82
N GLY A 115 -18.62 13.02 2.43
CA GLY A 115 -18.82 11.61 2.11
C GLY A 115 -19.49 11.35 0.75
N LYS A 116 -19.85 12.40 0.01
CA LYS A 116 -20.50 12.30 -1.30
C LYS A 116 -19.53 11.82 -2.38
N TYR A 117 -18.29 12.28 -2.35
CA TYR A 117 -17.28 11.97 -3.34
C TYR A 117 -16.29 10.99 -2.75
N GLN A 118 -16.29 9.77 -3.28
CA GLN A 118 -15.37 8.71 -2.83
C GLN A 118 -15.04 7.72 -3.94
N GLY A 119 -13.89 7.07 -3.80
CA GLY A 119 -13.48 5.99 -4.68
C GLY A 119 -12.00 5.68 -4.58
N TRP A 120 -11.57 4.76 -5.42
CA TRP A 120 -10.23 4.18 -5.41
C TRP A 120 -9.35 4.82 -6.47
N VAL A 121 -8.16 5.25 -6.07
CA VAL A 121 -7.18 5.87 -6.96
C VAL A 121 -5.79 5.31 -6.67
N SER A 122 -4.90 5.41 -7.65
CA SER A 122 -3.48 5.09 -7.45
C SER A 122 -2.87 5.98 -6.37
N LEU A 123 -2.20 5.40 -5.38
CA LEU A 123 -1.46 6.14 -4.35
C LEU A 123 -0.36 7.02 -4.97
N LEU A 124 0.35 6.48 -5.97
CA LEU A 124 1.54 7.11 -6.54
C LEU A 124 1.20 8.23 -7.51
N THR A 125 0.15 8.03 -8.32
CA THR A 125 -0.15 8.89 -9.47
C THR A 125 -1.51 9.56 -9.41
N GLY A 126 -2.44 9.02 -8.60
CA GLY A 126 -3.82 9.48 -8.55
C GLY A 126 -4.06 10.69 -7.66
N ILE A 127 -3.23 10.87 -6.62
CA ILE A 127 -3.38 11.96 -5.64
C ILE A 127 -2.06 12.65 -5.32
N TYR A 128 -2.15 13.87 -4.78
CA TYR A 128 -1.03 14.58 -4.20
C TYR A 128 -1.41 15.28 -2.90
N ASN A 129 -0.43 15.47 -2.02
CA ASN A 129 -0.62 16.20 -0.77
C ASN A 129 -0.48 17.71 -0.99
N VAL A 130 -1.55 18.48 -0.75
CA VAL A 130 -1.54 19.94 -0.96
C VAL A 130 -0.60 20.68 -0.01
N LYS A 131 -0.25 20.08 1.15
CA LYS A 131 0.70 20.67 2.09
C LYS A 131 2.11 20.76 1.46
N ALA A 132 2.48 19.83 0.57
CA ALA A 132 3.78 19.85 -0.11
C ALA A 132 4.00 21.12 -0.95
N LEU A 133 2.90 21.72 -1.44
CA LEU A 133 2.94 22.93 -2.26
C LEU A 133 3.12 24.23 -1.44
N LYS A 134 3.02 24.16 -0.10
CA LYS A 134 3.18 25.35 0.75
C LYS A 134 4.60 25.89 0.60
N ARG A 135 4.72 27.19 0.30
CA ARG A 135 6.01 27.87 0.03
C ARG A 135 7.07 27.61 1.11
N ASN A 136 6.67 27.64 2.38
CA ASN A 136 7.56 27.43 3.51
C ASN A 136 7.89 25.95 3.80
N LEU A 137 7.23 24.99 3.15
CA LEU A 137 7.55 23.56 3.22
C LEU A 137 8.38 23.09 2.02
N LYS A 138 8.47 23.87 0.93
CA LYS A 138 9.25 23.48 -0.27
C LYS A 138 10.71 23.08 0.03
N PRO A 139 11.47 23.78 0.90
CA PRO A 139 12.83 23.36 1.24
C PRO A 139 12.88 21.98 1.90
N LEU A 140 11.94 21.72 2.83
CA LEU A 140 11.80 20.41 3.47
C LEU A 140 11.46 19.33 2.45
N VAL A 141 10.43 19.55 1.62
CA VAL A 141 10.00 18.59 0.58
C VAL A 141 11.16 18.24 -0.36
N LYS A 142 11.97 19.23 -0.76
CA LYS A 142 13.15 19.00 -1.59
C LYS A 142 14.21 18.14 -0.87
N ALA A 143 14.44 18.40 0.41
CA ALA A 143 15.39 17.62 1.21
C ALA A 143 14.92 16.17 1.38
N GLU A 144 13.63 15.94 1.66
CA GLU A 144 13.06 14.59 1.77
C GLU A 144 13.09 13.84 0.44
N PHE A 145 12.71 14.49 -0.66
CA PHE A 145 12.81 13.92 -2.00
C PHE A 145 14.23 13.46 -2.32
N GLU A 146 15.23 14.26 -1.98
CA GLU A 146 16.63 13.92 -2.22
C GLU A 146 17.08 12.70 -1.40
N VAL A 147 16.65 12.59 -0.14
CA VAL A 147 16.86 11.37 0.67
C VAL A 147 16.25 10.15 -0.01
N MET A 148 15.03 10.27 -0.52
CA MET A 148 14.35 9.17 -1.21
C MET A 148 15.08 8.77 -2.49
N ARG A 149 15.42 9.73 -3.34
CA ARG A 149 16.20 9.53 -4.57
C ARG A 149 17.56 8.90 -4.32
N ILE A 150 18.26 9.31 -3.26
CA ILE A 150 19.55 8.73 -2.86
C ILE A 150 19.37 7.30 -2.36
N LYS A 151 18.30 6.99 -1.61
CA LYS A 151 18.04 5.61 -1.18
C LYS A 151 17.87 4.69 -2.39
N ASP A 152 17.15 5.14 -3.41
CA ASP A 152 16.89 4.30 -4.59
C ASP A 152 18.13 4.11 -5.47
N SER A 153 18.97 5.14 -5.57
CA SER A 153 20.15 5.12 -6.45
C SER A 153 21.43 4.62 -5.78
N GLN A 154 21.61 4.88 -4.48
CA GLN A 154 22.86 4.63 -3.74
C GLN A 154 22.64 3.82 -2.45
N GLY A 155 21.40 3.49 -2.11
CA GLY A 155 21.05 2.67 -0.96
C GLY A 155 20.88 3.44 0.36
N LYS A 156 20.35 2.72 1.36
CA LYS A 156 19.97 3.25 2.68
C LYS A 156 21.11 3.99 3.39
N LYS A 157 22.34 3.47 3.35
CA LYS A 157 23.48 4.05 4.08
C LYS A 157 23.82 5.47 3.58
N ALA A 158 23.73 5.71 2.27
CA ALA A 158 23.93 7.04 1.71
C ALA A 158 22.78 7.98 2.10
N ALA A 159 21.54 7.51 1.97
CA ALA A 159 20.35 8.29 2.30
C ALA A 159 20.29 8.72 3.78
N LEU A 160 20.74 7.86 4.71
CA LEU A 160 20.77 8.18 6.14
C LEU A 160 21.68 9.37 6.46
N LYS A 161 22.76 9.59 5.70
CA LYS A 161 23.65 10.75 5.89
C LYS A 161 22.96 12.07 5.55
N GLU A 162 21.94 12.01 4.70
CA GLU A 162 21.23 13.18 4.18
C GLU A 162 20.04 13.59 5.07
N LEU A 163 19.64 12.75 6.03
CA LEU A 163 18.62 13.08 7.02
C LEU A 163 18.96 14.35 7.83
N ILE A 164 20.25 14.65 8.03
CA ILE A 164 20.66 15.87 8.71
C ILE A 164 20.15 17.13 8.02
N LYS A 165 20.02 17.13 6.69
CA LYS A 165 19.47 18.26 5.92
C LYS A 165 17.97 18.40 6.17
N VAL A 166 17.24 17.28 6.22
CA VAL A 166 15.81 17.26 6.58
C VAL A 166 15.59 17.85 7.97
N GLU A 167 16.37 17.41 8.97
CA GLU A 167 16.30 17.93 10.33
C GLU A 167 16.61 19.43 10.42
N GLN A 168 17.59 19.91 9.65
CA GLN A 168 17.90 21.35 9.57
C GLN A 168 16.74 22.15 8.98
N GLU A 169 16.11 21.66 7.92
CA GLU A 169 14.94 22.33 7.34
C GLU A 169 13.77 22.37 8.32
N ILE A 170 13.53 21.29 9.09
CA ILE A 170 12.50 21.26 10.15
C ILE A 170 12.78 22.33 11.21
N LYS A 171 14.03 22.51 11.63
CA LYS A 171 14.41 23.56 12.61
C LYS A 171 14.13 24.97 12.09
N ARG A 172 14.25 25.19 10.78
CA ARG A 172 13.98 26.48 10.10
C ARG A 172 12.49 26.73 9.87
N LEU A 173 11.63 25.71 10.02
CA LEU A 173 10.20 25.89 9.82
C LEU A 173 9.58 26.84 10.85
N PRO A 174 8.62 27.68 10.44
CA PRO A 174 7.79 28.42 11.37
C PRO A 174 7.09 27.47 12.35
N LYS A 175 6.88 27.90 13.59
CA LYS A 175 6.27 27.09 14.66
C LYS A 175 4.99 26.35 14.22
N ARG A 176 4.11 27.04 13.48
CA ARG A 176 2.86 26.49 12.93
C ARG A 176 3.02 25.30 11.98
N ASN A 177 4.22 25.05 11.47
CA ASN A 177 4.52 24.00 10.52
C ASN A 177 5.50 22.94 11.07
N LYS A 178 6.02 23.11 12.29
CA LYS A 178 6.99 22.16 12.86
C LYS A 178 6.44 20.75 12.94
N GLU A 179 5.21 20.61 13.42
CA GLU A 179 4.54 19.30 13.52
C GLU A 179 4.43 18.58 12.17
N ILE A 180 4.21 19.33 11.07
CA ILE A 180 4.18 18.73 9.73
C ILE A 180 5.55 18.14 9.39
N GLY A 181 6.63 18.89 9.66
CA GLY A 181 7.98 18.44 9.38
C GLY A 181 8.43 17.28 10.27
N GLU A 182 8.12 17.32 11.56
CA GLU A 182 8.45 16.25 12.51
C GLU A 182 7.72 14.95 12.16
N ASN A 183 6.42 15.03 11.83
CA ASN A 183 5.67 13.85 11.37
C ASN A 183 6.24 13.31 10.04
N SER A 184 6.58 14.19 9.09
CA SER A 184 7.15 13.77 7.81
C SER A 184 8.50 13.07 7.98
N LEU A 185 9.36 13.54 8.89
CA LEU A 185 10.63 12.88 9.22
C LEU A 185 10.42 11.47 9.79
N LEU A 186 9.45 11.28 10.70
CA LEU A 186 9.13 9.97 11.25
C LEU A 186 8.65 9.00 10.17
N GLU A 187 7.82 9.48 9.24
CA GLU A 187 7.35 8.70 8.10
C GLU A 187 8.52 8.37 7.14
N LEU A 188 9.41 9.31 6.87
CA LEU A 188 10.60 9.12 6.03
C LEU A 188 11.57 8.10 6.62
N GLN A 189 11.81 8.15 7.93
CA GLN A 189 12.63 7.15 8.63
C GLN A 189 12.02 5.76 8.55
N ARG A 190 10.69 5.64 8.68
CA ARG A 190 9.97 4.37 8.49
C ARG A 190 10.14 3.85 7.07
N TRP A 191 9.96 4.71 6.07
CA TRP A 191 10.16 4.36 4.67
C TRP A 191 11.60 3.91 4.38
N LEU A 192 12.61 4.60 4.94
CA LEU A 192 14.03 4.20 4.82
C LEU A 192 14.31 2.80 5.36
N ASN A 193 13.57 2.37 6.38
CA ASN A 193 13.75 1.07 7.02
C ASN A 193 13.07 -0.08 6.26
N HIS A 194 11.92 0.18 5.62
CA HIS A 194 11.11 -0.87 4.99
C HIS A 194 11.22 -0.87 3.46
N GLY A 195 11.47 0.29 2.84
CA GLY A 195 11.63 0.45 1.40
C GLY A 195 10.37 0.22 0.56
N ASN A 196 9.21 -0.01 1.19
CA ASN A 196 7.97 -0.29 0.49
C ASN A 196 7.22 1.00 0.13
N TYR A 197 6.65 1.03 -1.07
CA TYR A 197 5.89 2.18 -1.57
C TYR A 197 4.63 2.50 -0.74
N GLN A 198 4.07 1.55 0.02
CA GLN A 198 2.96 1.84 0.94
C GLN A 198 3.39 2.78 2.10
N PHE A 199 4.69 2.89 2.39
CA PHE A 199 5.21 3.74 3.47
C PHE A 199 5.73 5.09 2.99
N ILE A 200 5.53 5.47 1.72
CA ILE A 200 5.91 6.81 1.25
C ILE A 200 5.37 7.86 2.23
N PRO A 201 6.21 8.82 2.67
CA PRO A 201 5.74 9.89 3.55
C PRO A 201 4.54 10.58 2.95
N SER A 202 3.53 10.84 3.76
CA SER A 202 2.28 11.43 3.30
C SER A 202 2.50 12.79 2.62
N LEU A 203 3.51 13.55 3.06
CA LEU A 203 3.93 14.81 2.46
C LEU A 203 4.54 14.64 1.06
N MET A 204 5.09 13.46 0.76
CA MET A 204 5.77 13.13 -0.50
C MET A 204 4.85 12.48 -1.55
N ILE A 205 3.59 12.19 -1.19
CA ILE A 205 2.61 11.65 -2.15
C ILE A 205 2.35 12.64 -3.28
N GLY A 206 2.53 12.16 -4.51
CA GLY A 206 2.44 12.94 -5.75
C GLY A 206 3.64 13.86 -6.00
N GLN A 207 4.72 13.72 -5.24
CA GLN A 207 6.00 14.42 -5.43
C GLN A 207 7.17 13.47 -5.71
N TYR A 208 7.09 12.23 -5.22
CA TYR A 208 8.10 11.18 -5.33
C TYR A 208 7.88 10.31 -6.57
#